data_AF-A0AAV8Z576-F1
#
_entry.id   AF-A0AAV8Z576-F1
#
_cell.length_a   1.000
_cell.length_b   1.000
_cell.length_c   1.000
_cell.angle_alpha   90.00
_cell.angle_beta   90.00
_cell.angle_gamma   90.00
#
_symmetry.space_group_name_H-M   'P 1'
#
loop_
_entity.id
_entity.type
_entity.pdbx_description
1 polymer ?
#
loop_
_entity_poly.entity_id
_entity_poly.type
_entity_poly.pdbx_seq_one_letter_code
_entity_poly.pdbx_strand_id
1 'polypeptide(L)'
;MSKRVQPSWSPPNSVERPVLKLFNSLTRQKEVFVPISGKRVTWYSCGPTVYDASHMGHARSYITFDILRRILSDYFGYDVFYAMNITDVDDKIIKRARQNYLFEQYASERRPLESVISDAKQVLQCFLNRIKTTTDLDKKQMYEKLLVRLTSSVEELESAVKSGDNSKVEDAQQKFIRECRDPLSEWLDNKKELRYLGPTY
;
A
#
# COMPACT_ATOMS: atom_id res chain seq x y z
N MET A 1 -74.42 13.27 30.46
CA MET A 1 -72.99 12.99 30.25
C MET A 1 -72.85 12.16 28.99
N SER A 2 -72.26 12.69 27.91
CA SER A 2 -72.05 11.93 26.68
C SER A 2 -71.01 10.82 26.94
N LYS A 3 -71.35 9.59 26.57
CA LYS A 3 -70.48 8.42 26.73
C LYS A 3 -69.26 8.62 25.82
N ARG A 4 -68.06 8.77 26.39
CA ARG A 4 -66.83 8.84 25.58
C ARG A 4 -66.71 7.53 24.79
N VAL A 5 -66.74 7.62 23.47
CA VAL A 5 -66.48 6.50 22.57
C VAL A 5 -65.00 6.57 22.18
N GLN A 6 -64.30 5.44 22.25
CA GLN A 6 -62.92 5.39 21.80
C GLN A 6 -62.83 5.53 20.27
N PRO A 7 -61.83 6.27 19.75
CA PRO A 7 -61.66 6.40 18.31
C PRO A 7 -61.37 5.04 17.66
N SER A 8 -61.76 4.89 16.39
CA SER A 8 -61.50 3.68 15.61
C SER A 8 -59.99 3.49 15.43
N TRP A 9 -59.47 2.35 15.87
CA TRP A 9 -58.09 1.96 15.60
C TRP A 9 -57.96 1.43 14.16
N SER A 10 -56.92 1.88 13.46
CA SER A 10 -56.46 1.28 12.20
C SER A 10 -55.01 0.85 12.33
N PRO A 11 -54.61 -0.30 11.75
CA PRO A 11 -53.22 -0.71 11.75
C PRO A 11 -52.37 0.26 10.91
N PRO A 12 -51.12 0.53 11.30
CA PRO A 12 -50.20 1.28 10.46
C PRO A 12 -49.96 0.53 9.15
N ASN A 13 -49.85 1.27 8.04
CA ASN A 13 -49.49 0.69 6.74
C ASN A 13 -48.17 -0.07 6.86
N SER A 14 -48.14 -1.32 6.39
CA SER A 14 -46.90 -2.07 6.30
C SER A 14 -45.98 -1.37 5.31
N VAL A 15 -44.93 -0.71 5.80
CA VAL A 15 -43.89 -0.15 4.96
C VAL A 15 -43.18 -1.31 4.28
N GLU A 16 -43.24 -1.36 2.96
CA GLU A 16 -42.52 -2.36 2.17
C GLU A 16 -41.02 -2.23 2.47
N ARG A 17 -40.39 -3.31 2.94
CA ARG A 17 -38.96 -3.26 3.28
C ARG A 17 -38.15 -3.16 1.97
N PRO A 18 -37.10 -2.33 1.92
CA PRO A 18 -36.26 -2.25 0.73
C PRO A 18 -35.63 -3.61 0.41
N VAL A 19 -35.59 -3.95 -0.87
CA VAL A 19 -34.95 -5.18 -1.37
C VAL A 19 -33.49 -4.90 -1.69
N LEU A 20 -32.58 -5.63 -1.06
CA LEU A 20 -31.16 -5.52 -1.33
C LEU A 20 -30.85 -5.97 -2.76
N LYS A 21 -30.20 -5.08 -3.52
CA LYS A 21 -29.62 -5.41 -4.82
C LYS A 21 -28.12 -5.14 -4.83
N LEU A 22 -27.33 -6.10 -5.30
CA LEU A 22 -25.88 -5.97 -5.44
C LEU A 22 -25.51 -5.91 -6.93
N PHE A 23 -24.47 -5.15 -7.26
CA PHE A 23 -23.90 -5.19 -8.60
C PHE A 23 -23.08 -6.47 -8.75
N ASN A 24 -23.49 -7.35 -9.66
CA ASN A 24 -22.79 -8.59 -9.95
C ASN A 24 -21.82 -8.36 -11.12
N SER A 25 -20.51 -8.42 -10.87
CA SER A 25 -19.49 -8.24 -11.91
C SER A 25 -19.54 -9.30 -13.02
N LEU A 26 -20.09 -10.50 -12.75
CA LEU A 26 -20.25 -11.56 -13.74
C LEU A 26 -21.30 -11.20 -14.80
N THR A 27 -22.43 -10.63 -14.38
CA THR A 27 -23.56 -10.26 -15.26
C THR A 27 -23.58 -8.77 -15.61
N ARG A 28 -22.75 -7.96 -14.95
CA ARG A 28 -22.63 -6.50 -15.09
C ARG A 28 -23.94 -5.75 -14.83
N GLN A 29 -24.79 -6.26 -13.96
CA GLN A 29 -26.08 -5.66 -13.61
C GLN A 29 -26.36 -5.73 -12.10
N LYS A 30 -27.35 -4.95 -11.65
CA LYS A 30 -27.82 -5.00 -10.26
C LYS A 30 -28.84 -6.11 -10.10
N GLU A 31 -28.52 -7.11 -9.29
CA GLU A 31 -29.34 -8.29 -9.08
C GLU A 31 -29.85 -8.34 -7.64
N VAL A 32 -31.03 -8.93 -7.44
CA VAL A 32 -31.56 -9.17 -6.10
C VAL A 32 -30.62 -10.11 -5.36
N PHE A 33 -30.17 -9.71 -4.18
CA PHE A 33 -29.31 -10.54 -3.36
C PHE A 33 -30.14 -11.60 -2.64
N VAL A 34 -29.88 -12.87 -2.95
CA VAL A 34 -30.53 -14.01 -2.32
C VAL A 34 -29.44 -14.91 -1.72
N PRO A 35 -29.34 -15.04 -0.39
CA PRO A 35 -28.37 -15.93 0.23
C PRO A 35 -28.66 -17.41 -0.07
N ILE A 36 -27.61 -18.22 -0.06
CA ILE A 36 -27.71 -19.67 -0.31
C ILE A 36 -28.52 -20.38 0.79
N SER A 37 -28.42 -19.93 2.05
CA SER A 37 -29.04 -20.61 3.21
C SER A 37 -29.75 -19.62 4.12
N GLY A 38 -31.03 -19.34 3.82
CA GLY A 38 -31.88 -18.48 4.64
C GLY A 38 -31.29 -17.08 4.78
N LYS A 39 -30.96 -16.67 6.01
CA LYS A 39 -30.31 -15.37 6.30
C LYS A 39 -28.81 -15.44 6.44
N ARG A 40 -28.20 -16.63 6.32
CA ARG A 40 -26.76 -16.81 6.47
C ARG A 40 -26.04 -16.42 5.19
N VAL A 41 -25.07 -15.51 5.32
CA VAL A 41 -24.22 -15.02 4.24
C VAL A 41 -22.78 -15.43 4.53
N THR A 42 -22.21 -16.29 3.70
CA THR A 42 -20.78 -16.58 3.71
C THR A 42 -20.08 -15.69 2.69
N TRP A 43 -19.20 -14.82 3.16
CA TRP A 43 -18.57 -13.81 2.33
C TRP A 43 -17.05 -13.85 2.46
N TYR A 44 -16.37 -13.97 1.33
CA TYR A 44 -14.92 -13.89 1.22
C TYR A 44 -14.47 -12.60 0.54
N SER A 45 -13.38 -12.02 1.02
CA SER A 45 -12.65 -10.93 0.35
C SER A 45 -11.15 -11.21 0.32
N CYS A 46 -10.49 -10.79 -0.76
CA CYS A 46 -9.03 -10.86 -0.86
C CYS A 46 -8.40 -9.84 0.09
N GLY A 47 -7.54 -10.31 0.99
CA GLY A 47 -6.74 -9.45 1.85
C GLY A 47 -5.40 -9.02 1.24
N PRO A 48 -4.52 -8.41 2.04
CA PRO A 48 -3.28 -7.82 1.54
C PRO A 48 -2.19 -8.87 1.29
N THR A 49 -1.29 -8.53 0.35
CA THR A 49 0.07 -9.06 0.32
C THR A 49 0.93 -8.22 1.24
N VAL A 50 1.43 -8.79 2.34
CA VAL A 50 2.08 -8.05 3.45
C VAL A 50 3.56 -7.78 3.20
N TYR A 51 3.90 -7.22 2.03
CA TYR A 51 5.28 -6.87 1.69
C TYR A 51 5.69 -5.46 2.17
N ASP A 52 4.74 -4.57 2.48
CA ASP A 52 5.02 -3.19 2.87
C ASP A 52 3.94 -2.65 3.81
N ALA A 53 4.16 -1.46 4.36
CA ALA A 53 3.20 -0.75 5.18
C ALA A 53 1.89 -0.48 4.44
N SER A 54 0.78 -0.47 5.18
CA SER A 54 -0.53 -0.18 4.61
C SER A 54 -0.64 1.27 4.16
N HIS A 55 -1.12 1.48 2.93
CA HIS A 55 -1.38 2.81 2.37
C HIS A 55 -2.88 3.10 2.25
N MET A 56 -3.25 4.33 1.87
CA MET A 56 -4.66 4.77 1.77
C MET A 56 -5.53 3.88 0.86
N GLY A 57 -4.96 3.27 -0.18
CA GLY A 57 -5.65 2.27 -1.01
C GLY A 57 -6.16 1.06 -0.21
N HIS A 58 -5.37 0.51 0.72
CA HIS A 58 -5.80 -0.58 1.58
C HIS A 58 -6.90 -0.12 2.55
N ALA A 59 -6.72 1.04 3.18
CA ALA A 59 -7.70 1.60 4.10
C ALA A 59 -9.07 1.79 3.43
N ARG A 60 -9.11 2.32 2.21
CA ARG A 60 -10.34 2.49 1.43
C ARG A 60 -11.08 1.16 1.23
N SER A 61 -10.37 0.10 0.85
CA SER A 61 -10.96 -1.22 0.63
C SER A 61 -11.53 -1.80 1.93
N TYR A 62 -10.77 -1.78 3.02
CA TYR A 62 -11.23 -2.35 4.30
C TYR A 62 -12.41 -1.60 4.89
N ILE A 63 -12.40 -0.27 4.84
CA ILE A 63 -13.52 0.56 5.28
C ILE A 63 -14.77 0.28 4.44
N THR A 64 -14.61 0.16 3.11
CA THR A 64 -15.74 -0.15 2.21
C THR A 64 -16.37 -1.49 2.59
N PHE A 65 -15.55 -2.53 2.80
CA PHE A 65 -16.07 -3.84 3.18
C PHE A 65 -16.69 -3.85 4.58
N ASP A 66 -16.14 -3.11 5.54
CA ASP A 66 -16.75 -2.98 6.87
C ASP A 66 -18.12 -2.27 6.81
N ILE A 67 -18.24 -1.20 6.03
CA ILE A 67 -19.52 -0.50 5.82
C ILE A 67 -20.55 -1.45 5.21
N LEU A 68 -20.17 -2.19 4.15
CA LEU A 68 -21.07 -3.15 3.51
C LEU A 68 -21.47 -4.27 4.48
N ARG A 69 -20.53 -4.79 5.27
CA ARG A 69 -20.80 -5.80 6.30
C ARG A 69 -21.85 -5.30 7.30
N ARG A 70 -21.69 -4.08 7.81
CA ARG A 70 -22.64 -3.44 8.75
C ARG A 70 -24.00 -3.20 8.11
N ILE A 71 -24.06 -2.79 6.85
CA ILE A 71 -25.34 -2.66 6.14
C ILE A 71 -26.04 -4.02 6.04
N LEU A 72 -25.31 -5.09 5.69
CA LEU A 72 -25.87 -6.44 5.61
C LEU A 72 -26.34 -6.95 6.98
N SER A 73 -25.54 -6.81 8.03
CA SER A 73 -25.87 -7.32 9.36
C SER A 73 -26.91 -6.46 10.08
N ASP A 74 -26.71 -5.15 10.14
CA ASP A 74 -27.42 -4.27 11.07
C ASP A 74 -28.71 -3.73 10.45
N TYR A 75 -28.70 -3.43 9.14
CA TYR A 75 -29.88 -2.90 8.44
C TYR A 75 -30.75 -4.00 7.84
N PHE A 76 -30.16 -4.97 7.14
CA PHE A 76 -30.90 -6.07 6.51
C PHE A 76 -31.08 -7.29 7.42
N GLY A 77 -30.35 -7.39 8.54
CA GLY A 77 -30.50 -8.47 9.52
C GLY A 77 -29.96 -9.82 9.04
N TYR A 78 -28.94 -9.83 8.18
CA TYR A 78 -28.25 -11.05 7.75
C TYR A 78 -27.25 -11.54 8.80
N ASP A 79 -27.10 -12.86 8.91
CA ASP A 79 -26.03 -13.50 9.68
C ASP A 79 -24.79 -13.64 8.79
N VAL A 80 -23.86 -12.70 8.92
CA VAL A 80 -22.69 -12.59 8.04
C VAL A 80 -21.48 -13.29 8.64
N PHE A 81 -21.06 -14.39 8.00
CA PHE A 81 -19.75 -14.99 8.21
C PHE A 81 -18.77 -14.44 7.19
N TYR A 82 -17.91 -13.52 7.62
CA TYR A 82 -16.94 -12.85 6.76
C TYR A 82 -15.52 -13.40 6.98
N ALA A 83 -14.84 -13.77 5.90
CA ALA A 83 -13.46 -14.22 5.90
C ALA A 83 -12.61 -13.38 4.95
N MET A 84 -11.38 -13.09 5.38
CA MET A 84 -10.38 -12.38 4.58
C MET A 84 -9.03 -13.07 4.80
N ASN A 85 -8.32 -13.38 3.71
CA ASN A 85 -7.01 -14.01 3.80
C ASN A 85 -5.92 -12.98 4.11
N ILE A 86 -4.72 -13.48 4.41
CA ILE A 86 -3.48 -12.71 4.36
C ILE A 86 -2.56 -13.46 3.40
N THR A 87 -1.98 -12.74 2.43
CA THR A 87 -0.96 -13.32 1.56
C THR A 87 0.40 -13.04 2.18
N ASP A 88 0.95 -14.04 2.87
CA ASP A 88 2.22 -14.00 3.58
C ASP A 88 3.40 -14.61 2.79
N VAL A 89 3.12 -15.23 1.64
CA VAL A 89 4.11 -15.73 0.68
C VAL A 89 3.76 -15.22 -0.72
N ASP A 90 4.65 -14.41 -1.31
CA ASP A 90 4.51 -13.82 -2.65
C ASP A 90 5.88 -13.31 -3.14
N ASP A 91 6.09 -13.24 -4.46
CA ASP A 91 7.33 -12.72 -5.05
C ASP A 91 7.68 -11.31 -4.57
N LYS A 92 6.67 -10.47 -4.31
CA LYS A 92 6.88 -9.12 -3.78
C LYS A 92 7.43 -9.13 -2.35
N ILE A 93 7.02 -10.10 -1.54
CA ILE A 93 7.52 -10.28 -0.17
C ILE A 93 8.98 -10.71 -0.22
N ILE A 94 9.30 -11.71 -1.04
CA ILE A 94 10.66 -12.22 -1.23
C ILE A 94 11.58 -11.10 -1.72
N LYS A 95 11.16 -10.35 -2.75
CA LYS A 95 11.91 -9.23 -3.29
C LYS A 95 12.15 -8.15 -2.24
N ARG A 96 11.10 -7.73 -1.51
CA ARG A 96 11.24 -6.68 -0.49
C ARG A 96 12.15 -7.13 0.67
N ALA A 97 12.04 -8.39 1.11
CA ALA A 97 12.91 -8.94 2.15
C ALA A 97 14.40 -8.90 1.72
N ARG A 98 14.69 -9.30 0.49
CA ARG A 98 16.04 -9.22 -0.10
C ARG A 98 16.53 -7.78 -0.18
N GLN A 99 15.71 -6.85 -0.66
CA GLN A 99 16.03 -5.41 -0.72
C GLN A 99 16.36 -4.82 0.66
N ASN A 100 15.55 -5.14 1.68
CA ASN A 100 15.80 -4.69 3.06
C ASN A 100 17.11 -5.25 3.60
N TYR A 101 17.38 -6.54 3.43
CA TYR A 101 18.63 -7.16 3.84
C TYR A 101 19.86 -6.50 3.19
N LEU A 102 19.81 -6.26 1.87
CA LEU A 102 20.90 -5.60 1.14
C LEU A 102 21.11 -4.16 1.59
N PHE A 103 20.03 -3.43 1.84
CA PHE A 103 20.10 -2.07 2.35
C PHE A 103 20.69 -2.03 3.77
N GLU A 104 20.27 -2.92 4.67
CA GLU A 104 20.79 -2.99 6.05
C GLU A 104 22.29 -3.36 6.07
N GLN A 105 22.69 -4.30 5.21
CA GLN A 105 24.10 -4.61 4.99
C GLN A 105 24.86 -3.37 4.47
N TYR A 106 24.26 -2.61 3.55
CA TYR A 106 24.84 -1.37 3.07
C TYR A 106 24.92 -0.31 4.18
N ALA A 107 23.88 -0.08 4.96
CA ALA A 107 23.87 0.96 5.99
C ALA A 107 24.83 0.67 7.17
N SER A 108 25.08 -0.60 7.49
CA SER A 108 25.93 -1.02 8.62
C SER A 108 27.43 -1.02 8.33
N GLU A 109 27.83 -1.23 7.07
CA GLU A 109 29.23 -1.22 6.67
C GLU A 109 29.78 0.21 6.58
N ARG A 110 30.83 0.52 7.36
CA ARG A 110 31.57 1.79 7.22
C ARG A 110 32.30 1.82 5.88
N ARG A 111 31.88 2.71 4.98
CA ARG A 111 32.50 2.91 3.67
C ARG A 111 33.19 4.27 3.57
N PRO A 112 34.31 4.36 2.82
CA PRO A 112 34.88 5.63 2.45
C PRO A 112 33.85 6.52 1.75
N LEU A 113 33.89 7.81 2.02
CA LEU A 113 32.95 8.80 1.47
C LEU A 113 32.95 8.78 -0.06
N GLU A 114 34.11 8.60 -0.68
CA GLU A 114 34.27 8.52 -2.14
C GLU A 114 33.48 7.36 -2.74
N SER A 115 33.45 6.21 -2.06
CA SER A 115 32.66 5.04 -2.49
C SER A 115 31.17 5.35 -2.41
N VAL A 116 30.72 5.97 -1.32
CA VAL A 116 29.31 6.30 -1.12
C VAL A 116 28.83 7.33 -2.15
N ILE A 117 29.66 8.33 -2.48
CA ILE A 117 29.37 9.30 -3.54
C ILE A 117 29.32 8.64 -4.91
N SER A 118 30.21 7.70 -5.19
CA SER A 118 30.21 6.95 -6.46
C SER A 118 28.94 6.11 -6.62
N ASP A 119 28.54 5.38 -5.58
CA ASP A 119 27.31 4.58 -5.57
C ASP A 119 26.07 5.47 -5.68
N ALA A 120 26.04 6.60 -4.97
CA ALA A 120 24.97 7.62 -5.05
C ALA A 120 24.74 8.11 -6.48
N LYS A 121 25.82 8.45 -7.20
CA LYS A 121 25.74 8.91 -8.60
C LYS A 121 25.13 7.84 -9.51
N GLN A 122 25.52 6.58 -9.33
CA GLN A 122 24.97 5.46 -10.11
C GLN A 122 23.49 5.24 -9.80
N VAL A 123 23.10 5.26 -8.52
CA VAL A 123 21.70 5.15 -8.08
C VAL A 123 20.85 6.25 -8.70
N LEU A 124 21.30 7.51 -8.64
CA LEU A 124 20.62 8.65 -9.24
C LEU A 124 20.48 8.51 -10.76
N GLN A 125 21.53 8.06 -11.45
CA GLN A 125 21.48 7.83 -12.89
C GLN A 125 20.44 6.77 -13.27
N CYS A 126 20.41 5.64 -12.54
CA CYS A 126 19.38 4.61 -12.71
C CYS A 126 17.97 5.15 -12.44
N PHE A 127 17.82 5.95 -11.38
CA PHE A 127 16.55 6.54 -10.98
C PHE A 127 16.04 7.57 -12.00
N LEU A 128 16.91 8.43 -12.53
CA LEU A 128 16.57 9.38 -13.60
C LEU A 128 16.13 8.66 -14.87
N ASN A 129 16.78 7.55 -15.23
CA ASN A 129 16.34 6.75 -16.36
C ASN A 129 14.93 6.19 -16.14
N ARG A 130 14.63 5.71 -14.93
CA ARG A 130 13.30 5.23 -14.55
C ARG A 130 12.22 6.32 -14.64
N ILE A 131 12.54 7.55 -14.22
CA ILE A 131 11.62 8.69 -14.37
C ILE A 131 11.30 8.93 -15.85
N LYS A 132 12.32 8.88 -16.72
CA LYS A 132 12.15 9.07 -18.17
C LYS A 132 11.30 7.99 -18.83
N THR A 133 11.42 6.74 -18.39
CA THR A 133 10.67 5.61 -18.95
C THR A 133 9.27 5.43 -18.34
N THR A 134 8.94 6.14 -17.26
CA THR A 134 7.64 6.06 -16.61
C THR A 134 6.58 6.84 -17.41
N THR A 135 5.54 6.14 -17.85
CA THR A 135 4.42 6.70 -18.61
C THR A 135 3.26 7.17 -17.74
N ASP A 136 3.07 6.52 -16.59
CA ASP A 136 2.02 6.85 -15.62
C ASP A 136 2.30 8.18 -14.92
N LEU A 137 1.37 9.13 -15.04
CA LEU A 137 1.53 10.50 -14.57
C LEU A 137 1.67 10.58 -13.05
N ASP A 138 0.88 9.80 -12.31
CA ASP A 138 0.89 9.82 -10.84
C ASP A 138 2.21 9.25 -10.31
N LYS A 139 2.69 8.14 -10.90
CA LYS A 139 4.00 7.57 -10.58
C LYS A 139 5.13 8.52 -10.95
N LYS A 140 5.03 9.22 -12.09
CA LYS A 140 6.04 10.19 -12.50
C LYS A 140 6.14 11.35 -11.51
N GLN A 141 5.00 11.92 -11.10
CA GLN A 141 4.97 12.96 -10.06
C GLN A 141 5.53 12.48 -8.72
N MET A 142 5.23 11.23 -8.33
CA MET A 142 5.80 10.63 -7.13
C MET A 142 7.33 10.53 -7.22
N TYR A 143 7.86 10.06 -8.35
CA TYR A 143 9.32 9.96 -8.53
C TYR A 143 10.00 11.32 -8.61
N GLU A 144 9.37 12.34 -9.21
CA GLU A 144 9.87 13.71 -9.23
C GLU A 144 9.98 14.28 -7.81
N LYS A 145 8.97 14.06 -6.95
CA LYS A 145 9.05 14.44 -5.52
C LYS A 145 10.18 13.72 -4.79
N LEU A 146 10.39 12.43 -5.08
CA LEU A 146 11.51 11.69 -4.51
C LEU A 146 12.86 12.23 -5.01
N LEU A 147 12.97 12.57 -6.29
CA LEU A 147 14.17 13.19 -6.86
C LEU A 147 14.52 14.50 -6.16
N VAL A 148 13.54 15.37 -5.90
CA VAL A 148 13.74 16.62 -5.17
C VAL A 148 14.30 16.37 -3.77
N ARG A 149 13.76 15.40 -3.04
CA ARG A 149 14.29 15.00 -1.71
C ARG A 149 15.73 14.49 -1.79
N LEU A 150 16.01 13.65 -2.78
CA LEU A 150 17.35 13.10 -3.00
C LEU A 150 18.36 14.21 -3.31
N THR A 151 18.04 15.10 -4.25
CA THR A 151 18.92 16.24 -4.60
C THR A 151 19.20 17.12 -3.38
N SER A 152 18.17 17.46 -2.60
CA SER A 152 18.34 18.23 -1.37
C SER A 152 19.27 17.52 -0.36
N SER A 153 19.16 16.20 -0.20
CA SER A 153 20.06 15.44 0.68
C SER A 153 21.51 15.40 0.19
N VAL A 154 21.73 15.44 -1.13
CA VAL A 154 23.08 15.53 -1.72
C VAL A 154 23.69 16.91 -1.48
N GLU A 155 22.92 17.99 -1.68
CA GLU A 155 23.37 19.37 -1.43
C GLU A 155 23.78 19.59 0.04
N GLU A 156 23.05 18.98 0.98
CA GLU A 156 23.42 18.98 2.40
C GLU A 156 24.72 18.22 2.67
N LEU A 157 24.91 17.05 2.05
CA LEU A 157 26.15 16.29 2.15
C LEU A 157 27.35 17.06 1.57
N GLU A 158 27.20 17.69 0.41
CA GLU A 158 28.26 18.51 -0.20
C GLU A 158 28.62 19.71 0.69
N SER A 159 27.62 20.37 1.27
CA SER A 159 27.79 21.46 2.22
C SER A 159 28.53 21.00 3.49
N ALA A 160 28.20 19.83 4.02
CA ALA A 160 28.88 19.24 5.17
C ALA A 160 30.36 18.93 4.86
N VAL A 161 30.64 18.35 3.69
CA VAL A 161 32.00 18.05 3.24
C VAL A 161 32.83 19.33 3.10
N LYS A 162 32.26 20.40 2.53
CA LYS A 162 32.93 21.71 2.42
C LYS A 162 33.23 22.35 3.77
N SER A 163 32.43 22.06 4.80
CA SER A 163 32.62 22.61 6.15
C SER A 163 33.80 21.98 6.91
N GLY A 164 34.27 20.80 6.49
CA GLY A 164 35.36 20.07 7.15
C GLY A 164 35.01 19.48 8.53
N ASP A 165 33.76 19.57 8.95
CA ASP A 165 33.25 19.06 10.23
C ASP A 165 32.85 17.58 10.10
N ASN A 166 33.69 16.68 10.61
CA ASN A 166 33.48 15.24 10.51
C ASN A 166 32.13 14.78 11.09
N SER A 167 31.64 15.41 12.16
CA SER A 167 30.34 15.04 12.75
C SER A 167 29.20 15.37 11.80
N LYS A 168 29.25 16.55 11.16
CA LYS A 168 28.23 16.95 10.18
C LYS A 168 28.28 16.10 8.92
N VAL A 169 29.47 15.66 8.51
CA VAL A 169 29.64 14.76 7.36
C VAL A 169 29.01 13.41 7.65
N GLU A 170 29.24 12.83 8.84
CA GLU A 170 28.63 11.57 9.26
C GLU A 170 27.09 11.68 9.32
N ASP A 171 26.56 12.74 9.91
CA ASP A 171 25.11 12.97 10.00
C ASP A 171 24.47 13.14 8.62
N ALA A 172 25.08 13.94 7.75
CA ALA A 172 24.60 14.15 6.38
C ALA A 172 24.68 12.86 5.56
N GLN A 173 25.72 12.05 5.75
CA GLN A 173 25.87 10.75 5.10
C GLN A 173 24.75 9.79 5.55
N GLN A 174 24.46 9.72 6.85
CA GLN A 174 23.38 8.89 7.37
C GLN A 174 22.00 9.37 6.92
N LYS A 175 21.80 10.69 6.79
CA LYS A 175 20.57 11.25 6.22
C LYS A 175 20.43 10.89 4.75
N PHE A 176 21.49 11.06 3.96
CA PHE A 176 21.52 10.70 2.54
C PHE A 176 21.18 9.21 2.32
N ILE A 177 21.81 8.30 3.08
CA ILE A 177 21.54 6.85 2.98
C ILE A 177 20.07 6.54 3.30
N ARG A 178 19.48 7.21 4.31
CA ARG A 178 18.08 7.04 4.68
C ARG A 178 17.12 7.51 3.59
N GLU A 179 17.36 8.69 3.02
CA GLU A 179 16.55 9.24 1.93
C GLU A 179 16.66 8.40 0.64
N CYS A 180 17.83 7.79 0.41
CA CYS A 180 18.08 6.90 -0.72
C CYS A 180 17.58 5.48 -0.55
N ARG A 181 16.92 5.11 0.56
CA ARG A 181 16.61 3.71 0.89
C ARG A 181 16.01 2.92 -0.26
N ASP A 182 14.90 3.40 -0.84
CA ASP A 182 14.22 2.66 -1.91
C ASP A 182 15.06 2.57 -3.19
N PRO A 183 15.54 3.68 -3.80
CA PRO A 183 16.39 3.63 -4.99
C PRO A 183 17.68 2.83 -4.78
N LEU A 184 18.32 2.96 -3.62
CA LEU A 184 19.55 2.25 -3.28
C LEU A 184 19.29 0.75 -3.13
N SER A 185 18.23 0.36 -2.39
CA SER A 185 17.88 -1.04 -2.20
C SER A 185 17.54 -1.73 -3.53
N GLU A 186 16.85 -1.05 -4.44
CA GLU A 186 16.55 -1.57 -5.78
C GLU A 186 17.82 -1.69 -6.64
N TRP A 187 18.71 -0.69 -6.59
CA TRP A 187 19.98 -0.76 -7.30
C TRP A 187 20.89 -1.88 -6.78
N LEU A 188 20.98 -2.06 -5.47
CA LEU A 188 21.74 -3.16 -4.84
C LEU A 188 21.19 -4.53 -5.25
N ASP A 189 19.86 -4.65 -5.30
CA ASP A 189 19.15 -5.85 -5.72
C ASP A 189 19.51 -6.23 -7.16
N ASN A 190 19.40 -5.28 -8.08
CA ASN A 190 19.74 -5.48 -9.49
C ASN A 190 21.23 -5.80 -9.68
N LYS A 191 22.12 -5.18 -8.89
CA LYS A 191 23.56 -5.44 -8.93
C LYS A 191 23.91 -6.87 -8.47
N LYS A 192 23.15 -7.45 -7.53
CA LYS A 192 23.34 -8.83 -7.09
C LYS A 192 22.64 -9.85 -7.98
N GLU A 193 21.50 -9.55 -8.61
CA GLU A 193 20.91 -10.44 -9.62
C GLU A 193 21.88 -10.75 -10.76
N LEU A 194 22.67 -9.75 -11.20
CA LEU A 194 23.76 -9.94 -12.15
C LEU A 194 24.87 -10.89 -11.67
N ARG A 195 25.00 -11.14 -10.36
CA ARG A 195 25.95 -12.11 -9.78
C ARG A 195 25.37 -13.51 -9.61
N TYR A 196 24.04 -13.65 -9.51
CA TYR A 196 23.37 -14.95 -9.41
C TYR A 196 23.00 -15.54 -10.77
N LEU A 197 23.00 -14.73 -11.83
CA LEU A 197 23.04 -15.19 -13.22
C LEU A 197 24.45 -15.66 -13.61
N GLY A 198 25.01 -16.61 -12.83
CA GLY A 198 26.05 -17.49 -13.34
C GLY A 198 25.55 -18.23 -14.58
N PRO A 199 26.44 -18.79 -15.42
CA PRO A 199 26.04 -19.40 -16.68
C PRO A 199 24.92 -20.39 -16.41
N THR A 200 23.75 -20.12 -16.98
CA THR A 200 22.64 -21.08 -17.05
C THR A 200 23.20 -22.32 -17.75
N TYR A 201 23.38 -23.40 -17.00
CA TYR A 201 23.68 -24.72 -17.55
C TYR A 201 22.53 -25.22 -18.42
#